data_AF-A0A2V9UB24-F1
#
_entry.id   AF-A0A2V9UB24-F1
#
_cell.length_a   1.000
_cell.length_b   1.000
_cell.length_c   1.000
_cell.angle_alpha   90.00
_cell.angle_beta   90.00
_cell.angle_gamma   90.00
#
_symmetry.space_group_name_H-M   'P 1'
#
loop_
_entity.id
_entity.type
_entity.pdbx_description
1 polymer ?
#
loop_
_entity_poly.entity_id
_entity_poly.type
_entity_poly.pdbx_seq_one_letter_code
_entity_poly.pdbx_strand_id
1 'polypeptide(L)'
;MATQGILRSRRSAAQLHALVGVEREIRSYDHAGGRKYLRDFRDAYRSYEETLTPDQVRDEIVSSDIVLVADYHALPSSQRYLASLIRDPEVYRRPVVLGVETIFSRDQHILDEWRRGEIEEGELRQRIRFDFDWGYDWTPFYELLSAARDHAVGLYGLDCMPREDLRKIGARDRHAAGKLSEIRERHPDALILVLFGESHLAPRHLPAQVRERLPEEHMLTALQNVDALYWRAAGEQADHVEAVRVADDVVCVFNATPLEKYENYRLYLNRWGRDETGAVDLGPTVYNLIDGLVRFLGINLYSNHNTTQPRLLVDLMPEVYSRNSDALLRRLLSRKGFSASQRRMMLQRVHERGSAYLAPLNTFYIRQFHMMSAAEDAARFLHHACRGLPDRVNGKIPEPRTPHDAFFAATIEHALACFGSRILYPARPAFRDADLLARYELTREDLEEQTSLPYAEAIEILDFLNWHRASTRKPRERAAASDWSTVLAFTGRKREYLTQQLGYLVGNDLYDSYIEGRVGPAVLRRLFLTHLEEPNAAREAYASLNSRLR
;
A
#
# COMPACT_ATOMS: atom_id res chain seq x y z
N MET A 1 -21.08 17.59 -8.22
CA MET A 1 -20.25 16.42 -7.88
C MET A 1 -19.76 15.78 -9.17
N ALA A 2 -18.54 15.27 -9.23
CA ALA A 2 -18.03 14.60 -10.41
C ALA A 2 -18.78 13.28 -10.65
N THR A 3 -18.99 12.91 -11.92
CA THR A 3 -19.63 11.63 -12.26
C THR A 3 -18.71 10.47 -11.88
N GLN A 4 -19.27 9.28 -11.62
CA GLN A 4 -18.49 8.09 -11.29
C GLN A 4 -17.39 7.78 -12.33
N GLY A 5 -17.69 8.01 -13.62
CA GLY A 5 -16.72 7.83 -14.70
C GLY A 5 -15.54 8.81 -14.64
N ILE A 6 -15.78 10.07 -14.28
CA ILE A 6 -14.72 11.07 -14.09
C ILE A 6 -13.86 10.73 -12.88
N LEU A 7 -14.49 10.38 -11.74
CA LEU A 7 -13.78 9.98 -10.53
C LEU A 7 -12.87 8.79 -10.79
N ARG A 8 -13.42 7.74 -11.41
CA ARG A 8 -12.67 6.55 -11.82
C ARG A 8 -11.47 6.90 -12.69
N SER A 9 -11.69 7.68 -13.75
CA SER A 9 -10.61 8.08 -14.64
C SER A 9 -9.50 8.83 -13.90
N ARG A 10 -9.85 9.76 -13.02
CA ARG A 10 -8.88 10.60 -12.31
C ARG A 10 -8.11 9.85 -11.22
N ARG A 11 -8.77 8.96 -10.47
CA ARG A 11 -8.16 8.18 -9.39
C ARG A 11 -7.29 7.05 -9.89
N SER A 12 -7.60 6.47 -11.06
CA SER A 12 -6.89 5.30 -11.59
C SER A 12 -5.76 5.64 -12.57
N ALA A 13 -5.71 6.86 -13.13
CA ALA A 13 -4.83 7.20 -14.25
C ALA A 13 -3.35 6.83 -14.04
N ALA A 14 -2.74 7.27 -12.94
CA ALA A 14 -1.32 7.03 -12.71
C ALA A 14 -1.02 5.57 -12.33
N GLN A 15 -1.89 4.94 -11.55
CA GLN A 15 -1.76 3.51 -11.22
C GLN A 15 -1.80 2.65 -12.47
N LEU A 16 -2.73 2.92 -13.39
CA LEU A 16 -2.80 2.23 -14.68
C LEU A 16 -1.52 2.44 -15.51
N HIS A 17 -0.94 3.64 -15.48
CA HIS A 17 0.34 3.89 -16.16
C HIS A 17 1.51 3.10 -15.57
N ALA A 18 1.61 3.04 -14.23
CA ALA A 18 2.62 2.24 -13.54
C ALA A 18 2.44 0.74 -13.83
N LEU A 19 1.19 0.27 -13.85
CA LEU A 19 0.86 -1.14 -14.02
C LEU A 19 1.22 -1.69 -15.41
N VAL A 20 1.17 -0.85 -16.46
CA VAL A 20 1.51 -1.26 -17.83
C VAL A 20 2.92 -1.85 -17.94
N GLY A 21 3.88 -1.31 -17.18
CA GLY A 21 5.26 -1.85 -17.15
C GLY A 21 5.32 -3.23 -16.52
N VAL A 22 4.67 -3.38 -15.35
CA VAL A 22 4.59 -4.62 -14.57
C VAL A 22 3.93 -5.74 -15.36
N GLU A 23 2.76 -5.48 -15.95
CA GLU A 23 2.03 -6.48 -16.73
C GLU A 23 2.82 -6.94 -17.95
N ARG A 24 3.57 -6.04 -18.60
CA ARG A 24 4.39 -6.39 -19.76
C ARG A 24 5.50 -7.37 -19.36
N GLU A 25 6.15 -7.14 -18.23
CA GLU A 25 7.17 -8.04 -17.69
C GLU A 25 6.55 -9.39 -17.32
N ILE A 26 5.44 -9.40 -16.58
CA ILE A 26 4.74 -10.65 -16.20
C ILE A 26 4.38 -11.47 -17.44
N ARG A 27 3.77 -10.86 -18.46
CA ARG A 27 3.35 -11.56 -19.69
C ARG A 27 4.52 -12.14 -20.49
N SER A 28 5.74 -11.66 -20.27
CA SER A 28 6.94 -12.20 -20.90
C SER A 28 7.43 -13.50 -20.26
N TYR A 29 7.05 -13.76 -19.00
CA TYR A 29 7.41 -14.97 -18.25
C TYR A 29 6.24 -15.95 -18.09
N ASP A 30 5.02 -15.45 -17.86
CA ASP A 30 3.83 -16.28 -17.68
C ASP A 30 2.82 -16.10 -18.83
N HIS A 31 2.62 -17.19 -19.58
CA HIS A 31 1.66 -17.27 -20.68
C HIS A 31 0.36 -18.01 -20.28
N ALA A 32 0.22 -18.43 -19.02
CA ALA A 32 -0.87 -19.28 -18.55
C ALA A 32 -2.22 -18.55 -18.41
N GLY A 33 -2.23 -17.20 -18.38
CA GLY A 33 -3.44 -16.39 -18.21
C GLY A 33 -4.56 -16.63 -19.25
N GLY A 34 -4.26 -17.31 -20.35
CA GLY A 34 -5.23 -17.75 -21.35
C GLY A 34 -6.00 -19.02 -21.00
N ARG A 35 -5.68 -19.76 -19.93
CA ARG A 35 -6.34 -21.05 -19.62
C ARG A 35 -7.79 -20.86 -19.14
N LYS A 36 -8.70 -21.76 -19.54
CA LYS A 36 -10.14 -21.65 -19.23
C LYS A 36 -10.41 -21.43 -17.73
N TYR A 37 -9.77 -22.20 -16.86
CA TYR A 37 -9.95 -22.11 -15.41
C TYR A 37 -9.65 -20.69 -14.87
N LEU A 38 -8.53 -20.08 -15.28
CA LEU A 38 -8.20 -18.72 -14.87
C LEU A 38 -9.16 -17.68 -15.47
N ARG A 39 -9.59 -17.89 -16.71
CA ARG A 39 -10.58 -17.02 -17.36
C ARG A 39 -11.94 -17.07 -16.67
N ASP A 40 -12.39 -18.26 -16.26
CA ASP A 40 -13.67 -18.44 -15.57
C ASP A 40 -13.73 -17.55 -14.31
N PHE A 41 -12.64 -17.48 -13.53
CA PHE A 41 -12.54 -16.58 -12.38
C PHE A 41 -12.57 -15.10 -12.78
N ARG A 42 -11.66 -14.69 -13.68
CA ARG A 42 -11.53 -13.29 -14.13
C ARG A 42 -12.83 -12.75 -14.73
N ASP A 43 -13.58 -13.60 -15.42
CA ASP A 43 -14.78 -13.21 -16.14
C ASP A 43 -16.03 -13.24 -15.24
N ALA A 44 -16.00 -13.98 -14.12
CA ALA A 44 -17.12 -14.07 -13.18
C ALA A 44 -17.36 -12.78 -12.38
N TYR A 45 -16.30 -12.08 -11.99
CA TYR A 45 -16.39 -10.98 -11.02
C TYR A 45 -16.02 -9.64 -11.65
N ARG A 46 -17.02 -8.98 -12.27
CA ARG A 46 -16.82 -7.71 -12.99
C ARG A 46 -17.64 -6.54 -12.48
N SER A 47 -18.66 -6.81 -11.68
CA SER A 47 -19.60 -5.85 -11.10
C SER A 47 -19.88 -6.20 -9.65
N TYR A 48 -20.42 -5.23 -8.91
CA TYR A 48 -20.91 -5.40 -7.55
C TYR A 48 -22.23 -4.63 -7.40
N GLU A 49 -22.98 -4.96 -6.36
CA GLU A 49 -24.29 -4.40 -6.04
C GLU A 49 -24.15 -3.15 -5.16
N GLU A 50 -23.32 -3.22 -4.12
CA GLU A 50 -23.11 -2.13 -3.17
C GLU A 50 -21.69 -2.13 -2.55
N THR A 51 -21.32 -1.02 -1.92
CA THR A 51 -20.11 -0.89 -1.09
C THR A 51 -20.38 -1.34 0.34
N LEU A 52 -19.40 -1.97 0.97
CA LEU A 52 -19.48 -2.45 2.35
C LEU A 52 -18.43 -1.76 3.24
N THR A 53 -18.77 -1.56 4.51
CA THR A 53 -17.82 -1.21 5.57
C THR A 53 -17.12 -2.46 6.11
N PRO A 54 -16.01 -2.33 6.86
CA PRO A 54 -15.32 -3.47 7.46
C PRO A 54 -16.21 -4.27 8.42
N ASP A 55 -17.04 -3.58 9.18
CA ASP A 55 -17.97 -4.21 10.13
C ASP A 55 -19.05 -5.00 9.40
N GLN A 56 -19.57 -4.49 8.27
CA GLN A 56 -20.50 -5.25 7.44
C GLN A 56 -19.83 -6.52 6.88
N VAL A 57 -18.59 -6.44 6.39
CA VAL A 57 -17.86 -7.63 5.93
C VAL A 57 -17.66 -8.64 7.06
N ARG A 58 -17.34 -8.17 8.27
CA ARG A 58 -17.18 -9.01 9.45
C ARG A 58 -18.48 -9.72 9.82
N ASP A 59 -19.60 -9.01 9.80
CA ASP A 59 -20.92 -9.59 10.07
C ASP A 59 -21.30 -10.66 9.04
N GLU A 60 -21.00 -10.45 7.75
CA GLU A 60 -21.18 -11.47 6.71
C GLU A 60 -20.36 -12.73 7.01
N ILE A 61 -19.08 -12.57 7.34
CA ILE A 61 -18.17 -13.67 7.69
C ILE A 61 -18.70 -14.44 8.90
N VAL A 62 -19.06 -13.75 9.97
CA VAL A 62 -19.48 -14.38 11.23
C VAL A 62 -20.84 -15.08 11.09
N SER A 63 -21.72 -14.56 10.24
CA SER A 63 -23.03 -15.17 9.95
C SER A 63 -22.96 -16.40 9.02
N SER A 64 -21.79 -16.70 8.45
CA SER A 64 -21.58 -17.79 7.50
C SER A 64 -20.99 -19.02 8.16
N ASP A 65 -21.41 -20.22 7.80
CA ASP A 65 -20.87 -21.46 8.35
C ASP A 65 -19.51 -21.81 7.76
N ILE A 66 -19.34 -21.55 6.47
CA ILE A 66 -18.10 -21.78 5.72
C ILE A 66 -17.75 -20.52 4.92
N VAL A 67 -16.52 -20.04 5.02
CA VAL A 67 -16.03 -18.89 4.27
C VAL A 67 -14.83 -19.29 3.42
N LEU A 68 -15.00 -19.26 2.10
CA LEU A 68 -13.93 -19.46 1.13
C LEU A 68 -13.24 -18.11 0.86
N VAL A 69 -11.99 -17.98 1.28
CA VAL A 69 -11.19 -16.76 1.20
C VAL A 69 -10.18 -16.87 0.07
N ALA A 70 -10.22 -15.93 -0.88
CA ALA A 70 -9.34 -15.91 -2.06
C ALA A 70 -7.91 -15.55 -1.68
N ASP A 71 -6.94 -16.34 -2.10
CA ASP A 71 -5.52 -16.08 -1.91
C ASP A 71 -4.86 -15.68 -3.21
N TYR A 72 -4.14 -14.56 -3.20
CA TYR A 72 -3.15 -14.30 -4.24
C TYR A 72 -1.79 -14.61 -3.65
N HIS A 73 -1.26 -15.81 -3.93
CA HIS A 73 -0.13 -16.39 -3.20
C HIS A 73 1.12 -15.50 -3.12
N ALA A 74 1.37 -14.69 -4.16
CA ALA A 74 2.50 -13.77 -4.19
C ALA A 74 2.34 -12.58 -3.24
N LEU A 75 1.11 -12.22 -2.86
CA LEU A 75 0.77 -10.99 -2.14
C LEU A 75 0.64 -11.24 -0.63
N PRO A 76 1.57 -10.71 0.21
CA PRO A 76 1.54 -10.90 1.66
C PRO A 76 0.26 -10.42 2.37
N SER A 77 -0.40 -9.38 1.84
CA SER A 77 -1.62 -8.84 2.45
C SER A 77 -2.79 -9.83 2.37
N SER A 78 -2.79 -10.77 1.40
CA SER A 78 -3.84 -11.79 1.29
C SER A 78 -3.85 -12.74 2.47
N GLN A 79 -2.69 -13.23 2.91
CA GLN A 79 -2.61 -14.13 4.06
C GLN A 79 -2.73 -13.36 5.38
N ARG A 80 -2.15 -12.15 5.45
CA ARG A 80 -2.25 -11.28 6.64
C ARG A 80 -3.68 -10.82 6.93
N TYR A 81 -4.49 -10.58 5.90
CA TYR A 81 -5.90 -10.24 6.08
C TYR A 81 -6.66 -11.37 6.80
N LEU A 82 -6.45 -12.62 6.39
CA LEU A 82 -7.07 -13.75 7.10
C LEU A 82 -6.47 -13.93 8.50
N ALA A 83 -5.16 -13.70 8.67
CA ALA A 83 -4.54 -13.72 9.98
C ALA A 83 -5.13 -12.65 10.92
N SER A 84 -5.44 -11.45 10.42
CA SER A 84 -6.10 -10.41 11.23
C SER A 84 -7.54 -10.76 11.58
N LEU A 85 -8.29 -11.39 10.67
CA LEU A 85 -9.63 -11.90 10.98
C LEU A 85 -9.59 -12.98 12.07
N ILE A 86 -8.60 -13.87 12.03
CA ILE A 86 -8.44 -14.89 13.07
C ILE A 86 -7.98 -14.26 14.39
N ARG A 87 -7.25 -13.15 14.41
CA ARG A 87 -6.89 -12.49 15.69
C ARG A 87 -8.02 -11.65 16.27
N ASP A 88 -9.04 -11.35 15.48
CA ASP A 88 -10.12 -10.48 15.88
C ASP A 88 -11.11 -11.20 16.82
N PRO A 89 -11.24 -10.74 18.09
CA PRO A 89 -12.12 -11.37 19.07
C PRO A 89 -13.59 -11.37 18.64
N GLU A 90 -14.02 -10.43 17.79
CA GLU A 90 -15.42 -10.36 17.33
C GLU A 90 -15.82 -11.51 16.40
N VAL A 91 -14.84 -12.18 15.78
CA VAL A 91 -15.09 -13.37 14.94
C VAL A 91 -15.47 -14.59 15.78
N TYR A 92 -15.13 -14.61 17.07
CA TYR A 92 -15.32 -15.75 17.97
C TYR A 92 -16.72 -15.83 18.60
N ARG A 93 -17.79 -15.64 17.80
CA ARG A 93 -19.16 -15.99 18.24
C ARG A 93 -19.36 -17.51 18.32
N ARG A 94 -18.49 -18.26 17.65
CA ARG A 94 -18.42 -19.73 17.63
C ARG A 94 -16.96 -20.18 17.47
N PRO A 95 -16.63 -21.46 17.73
CA PRO A 95 -15.30 -22.00 17.45
C PRO A 95 -14.87 -21.74 16.00
N VAL A 96 -13.61 -21.41 15.76
CA VAL A 96 -13.07 -21.16 14.42
C VAL A 96 -12.15 -22.30 14.01
N VAL A 97 -12.28 -22.75 12.76
CA VAL A 97 -11.37 -23.72 12.13
C VAL A 97 -10.76 -23.07 10.90
N LEU A 98 -9.45 -23.27 10.69
CA LEU A 98 -8.76 -22.83 9.48
C LEU A 98 -8.41 -24.04 8.60
N GLY A 99 -8.73 -23.97 7.31
CA GLY A 99 -8.22 -24.85 6.27
C GLY A 99 -7.37 -24.08 5.26
N VAL A 100 -6.23 -24.64 4.84
CA VAL A 100 -5.30 -23.98 3.90
C VAL A 100 -4.93 -24.87 2.72
N GLU A 101 -4.89 -24.27 1.52
CA GLU A 101 -4.39 -24.93 0.31
C GLU A 101 -2.89 -25.26 0.38
N THR A 102 -2.10 -24.41 1.02
CA THR A 102 -0.63 -24.53 1.03
C THR A 102 -0.14 -25.91 1.47
N ILE A 103 -0.84 -26.54 2.42
CA ILE A 103 -0.47 -27.82 3.03
C ILE A 103 -1.33 -28.95 2.43
N PHE A 104 -0.67 -30.04 2.01
CA PHE A 104 -1.39 -31.22 1.54
C PHE A 104 -2.09 -31.95 2.67
N SER A 105 -3.27 -32.51 2.42
CA SER A 105 -4.00 -33.27 3.45
C SER A 105 -3.26 -34.50 3.96
N ARG A 106 -2.33 -35.08 3.17
CA ARG A 106 -1.47 -36.19 3.62
C ARG A 106 -0.47 -35.78 4.72
N ASP A 107 -0.13 -34.49 4.75
CA ASP A 107 0.87 -33.90 5.64
C ASP A 107 0.22 -33.32 6.92
N GLN A 108 -1.06 -33.63 7.17
CA GLN A 108 -1.81 -33.21 8.36
C GLN A 108 -1.09 -33.59 9.67
N HIS A 109 -0.43 -34.76 9.71
CA HIS A 109 0.31 -35.20 10.89
C HIS A 109 1.43 -34.23 11.30
N ILE A 110 2.12 -33.62 10.34
CA ILE A 110 3.18 -32.62 10.59
C ILE A 110 2.57 -31.35 11.19
N LEU A 111 1.42 -30.93 10.67
CA LEU A 111 0.70 -29.75 11.15
C LEU A 111 0.20 -29.95 12.59
N ASP A 112 -0.27 -31.16 12.90
CA ASP A 112 -0.73 -31.52 14.24
C ASP A 112 0.42 -31.56 15.24
N GLU A 113 1.59 -32.12 14.87
CA GLU A 113 2.83 -32.11 15.68
C GLU A 113 3.26 -30.67 16.00
N TRP A 114 3.28 -29.79 14.99
CA TRP A 114 3.62 -28.38 15.18
C TRP A 114 2.63 -27.66 16.10
N ARG A 115 1.33 -27.90 15.90
CA ARG A 115 0.28 -27.29 16.72
C ARG A 115 0.41 -27.69 18.19
N ARG A 116 0.79 -28.95 18.47
CA ARG A 116 1.09 -29.45 19.82
C ARG A 116 2.42 -28.95 20.39
N GLY A 117 3.23 -28.27 19.59
CA GLY A 117 4.55 -27.77 19.99
C GLY A 117 5.65 -28.83 20.00
N GLU A 118 5.44 -29.95 19.30
CA GLU A 118 6.42 -31.04 19.20
C GLU A 118 7.53 -30.71 18.19
N ILE A 119 7.24 -29.84 17.22
CA ILE A 119 8.21 -29.34 16.23
C ILE A 119 8.15 -27.80 16.15
N GLU A 120 9.28 -27.19 15.82
CA GLU A 120 9.43 -25.74 15.68
C GLU A 120 9.13 -25.25 14.25
N GLU A 121 9.09 -23.92 14.07
CA GLU A 121 8.82 -23.26 12.78
C GLU A 121 9.69 -23.78 11.63
N GLY A 122 11.01 -23.89 11.87
CA GLY A 122 11.97 -24.32 10.85
C GLY A 122 11.72 -25.75 10.39
N GLU A 123 11.40 -26.65 11.32
CA GLU A 123 11.09 -28.04 11.00
C GLU A 123 9.74 -28.16 10.28
N LEU A 124 8.71 -27.41 10.69
CA LEU A 124 7.43 -27.36 9.97
C LEU A 124 7.66 -26.98 8.50
N ARG A 125 8.33 -25.86 8.25
CA ARG A 125 8.63 -25.35 6.90
C ARG A 125 9.34 -26.39 6.04
N GLN A 126 10.30 -27.10 6.63
CA GLN A 126 11.07 -28.15 5.96
C GLN A 126 10.21 -29.38 5.64
N ARG A 127 9.44 -29.89 6.62
CA ARG A 127 8.70 -31.16 6.51
C ARG A 127 7.49 -31.05 5.59
N ILE A 128 6.81 -29.90 5.55
CA ILE A 128 5.78 -29.63 4.52
C ILE A 128 6.39 -29.23 3.17
N ARG A 129 7.72 -29.20 3.07
CA ARG A 129 8.49 -28.84 1.87
C ARG A 129 8.05 -27.51 1.25
N PHE A 130 7.76 -26.51 2.10
CA PHE A 130 7.13 -25.25 1.69
C PHE A 130 7.88 -24.55 0.53
N ASP A 131 9.20 -24.47 0.62
CA ASP A 131 10.01 -23.78 -0.39
C ASP A 131 9.98 -24.46 -1.77
N PHE A 132 9.75 -25.78 -1.80
CA PHE A 132 9.70 -26.56 -3.03
C PHE A 132 8.27 -26.69 -3.56
N ASP A 133 7.33 -27.10 -2.71
CA ASP A 133 5.96 -27.39 -3.11
C ASP A 133 5.09 -26.10 -3.24
N TRP A 134 5.51 -24.97 -2.64
CA TRP A 134 4.80 -23.67 -2.72
C TRP A 134 5.65 -22.54 -3.28
N GLY A 135 6.84 -22.29 -2.70
CA GLY A 135 7.85 -21.39 -3.28
C GLY A 135 7.59 -19.88 -3.13
N TYR A 136 6.61 -19.47 -2.33
CA TYR A 136 6.30 -18.05 -2.01
C TYR A 136 6.94 -17.58 -0.68
N ASP A 137 6.55 -16.41 -0.16
CA ASP A 137 7.08 -15.92 1.13
C ASP A 137 6.57 -16.79 2.27
N TRP A 138 7.49 -17.27 3.10
CA TRP A 138 7.14 -18.04 4.29
C TRP A 138 6.49 -17.17 5.36
N THR A 139 6.98 -15.94 5.56
CA THR A 139 6.61 -15.10 6.70
C THR A 139 5.10 -14.79 6.79
N PRO A 140 4.41 -14.25 5.77
CA PRO A 140 2.98 -13.94 5.87
C PRO A 140 2.12 -15.20 6.00
N PHE A 141 2.53 -16.33 5.41
CA PHE A 141 1.85 -17.60 5.60
C PHE A 141 2.03 -18.14 7.02
N TYR A 142 3.23 -18.06 7.58
CA TYR A 142 3.49 -18.47 8.96
C TYR A 142 2.76 -17.59 9.98
N GLU A 143 2.67 -16.27 9.73
CA GLU A 143 1.85 -15.36 10.54
C GLU A 143 0.37 -15.83 10.62
N LEU A 144 -0.18 -16.35 9.52
CA LEU A 144 -1.52 -16.94 9.47
C LEU A 144 -1.59 -18.26 10.26
N LEU A 145 -0.64 -19.18 10.07
CA LEU A 145 -0.62 -20.43 10.82
C LEU A 145 -0.50 -20.17 12.33
N SER A 146 0.37 -19.26 12.75
CA SER A 146 0.55 -18.88 14.15
C SER A 146 -0.72 -18.27 14.73
N ALA A 147 -1.40 -17.37 14.00
CA ALA A 147 -2.71 -16.86 14.43
C ALA A 147 -3.72 -18.00 14.64
N ALA A 148 -3.78 -18.97 13.72
CA ALA A 148 -4.66 -20.12 13.87
C ALA A 148 -4.25 -21.07 15.01
N ARG A 149 -2.96 -21.24 15.29
CA ARG A 149 -2.49 -22.03 16.42
C ARG A 149 -2.94 -21.41 17.76
N ASP A 150 -2.88 -20.08 17.85
CA ASP A 150 -3.20 -19.35 19.08
C ASP A 150 -4.71 -19.25 19.33
N HIS A 151 -5.52 -19.15 18.26
CA HIS A 151 -6.94 -18.81 18.41
C HIS A 151 -7.94 -19.82 17.80
N ALA A 152 -7.55 -20.64 16.81
CA ALA A 152 -8.45 -21.59 16.16
C ALA A 152 -8.47 -22.96 16.87
N VAL A 153 -9.64 -23.61 16.91
CA VAL A 153 -9.81 -24.94 17.50
C VAL A 153 -9.28 -26.06 16.61
N GLY A 154 -9.13 -25.81 15.30
CA GLY A 154 -8.60 -26.75 14.32
C GLY A 154 -7.88 -26.06 13.17
N LEU A 155 -6.88 -26.75 12.63
CA LEU A 155 -6.05 -26.29 11.51
C LEU A 155 -5.79 -27.45 10.55
N TYR A 156 -6.16 -27.30 9.28
CA TYR A 156 -6.18 -28.41 8.32
C TYR A 156 -5.49 -28.10 6.98
N GLY A 157 -4.72 -29.07 6.48
CA GLY A 157 -4.23 -29.07 5.11
C GLY A 157 -5.29 -29.61 4.14
N LEU A 158 -5.60 -28.86 3.08
CA LEU A 158 -6.72 -29.14 2.20
C LEU A 158 -6.36 -29.58 0.78
N ASP A 159 -5.09 -29.47 0.39
CA ASP A 159 -4.70 -29.71 -1.00
C ASP A 159 -4.24 -31.15 -1.26
N CYS A 160 -4.11 -31.51 -2.54
CA CYS A 160 -3.60 -32.80 -2.98
C CYS A 160 -2.70 -32.67 -4.23
N MET A 161 -1.93 -33.73 -4.48
CA MET A 161 -1.06 -33.81 -5.66
C MET A 161 -1.84 -34.27 -6.90
N PRO A 162 -1.42 -33.86 -8.12
CA PRO A 162 -0.31 -32.94 -8.41
C PRO A 162 -0.77 -31.46 -8.47
N ARG A 163 0.05 -30.56 -7.90
CA ARG A 163 -0.19 -29.10 -7.92
C ARG A 163 0.16 -28.44 -9.25
N GLU A 164 1.20 -28.92 -9.93
CA GLU A 164 1.73 -28.33 -11.18
C GLU A 164 0.87 -28.63 -12.42
N ASP A 165 0.06 -29.69 -12.38
CA ASP A 165 -0.77 -30.08 -13.52
C ASP A 165 -2.14 -29.40 -13.46
N LEU A 166 -2.23 -28.20 -14.03
CA LEU A 166 -3.50 -27.45 -14.12
C LEU A 166 -4.61 -28.19 -14.88
N ARG A 167 -4.34 -29.29 -15.62
CA ARG A 167 -5.41 -30.13 -16.20
C ARG A 167 -6.15 -30.91 -15.12
N LYS A 168 -5.52 -31.12 -13.96
CA LYS A 168 -6.07 -31.82 -12.80
C LYS A 168 -6.56 -30.88 -11.70
N ILE A 169 -6.59 -29.57 -11.94
CA ILE A 169 -6.99 -28.58 -10.92
C ILE A 169 -8.39 -28.85 -10.35
N GLY A 170 -9.35 -29.30 -11.19
CA GLY A 170 -10.68 -29.67 -10.70
C GLY A 170 -10.71 -30.92 -9.81
N ALA A 171 -9.68 -31.78 -9.84
CA ALA A 171 -9.54 -32.87 -8.88
C ALA A 171 -9.13 -32.35 -7.49
N ARG A 172 -8.36 -31.26 -7.43
CA ARG A 172 -8.00 -30.56 -6.19
C ARG A 172 -9.22 -29.90 -5.57
N ASP A 173 -10.09 -29.27 -6.38
CA ASP A 173 -11.39 -28.74 -5.91
C ASP A 173 -12.24 -29.83 -5.26
N ARG A 174 -12.39 -30.99 -5.91
CA ARG A 174 -13.15 -32.13 -5.37
C ARG A 174 -12.57 -32.68 -4.09
N HIS A 175 -11.24 -32.78 -4.03
CA HIS A 175 -10.53 -33.25 -2.84
C HIS A 175 -10.74 -32.29 -1.66
N ALA A 176 -10.50 -30.99 -1.87
CA ALA A 176 -10.71 -29.97 -0.85
C ALA A 176 -12.17 -29.95 -0.36
N ALA A 177 -13.15 -30.01 -1.25
CA ALA A 177 -14.56 -30.09 -0.88
C ALA A 177 -14.88 -31.34 -0.03
N GLY A 178 -14.30 -32.50 -0.37
CA GLY A 178 -14.42 -33.71 0.46
C GLY A 178 -13.79 -33.55 1.85
N LYS A 179 -12.61 -32.91 1.94
CA LYS A 179 -11.97 -32.60 3.23
C LYS A 179 -12.81 -31.64 4.07
N LEU A 180 -13.47 -30.66 3.45
CA LEU A 180 -14.35 -29.74 4.15
C LEU A 180 -15.56 -30.45 4.77
N SER A 181 -16.14 -31.44 4.08
CA SER A 181 -17.20 -32.29 4.68
C SER A 181 -16.70 -33.01 5.93
N GLU A 182 -15.52 -33.64 5.88
CA GLU A 182 -14.94 -34.29 7.07
C GLU A 182 -14.62 -33.31 8.21
N ILE A 183 -14.28 -32.06 7.89
CA ILE A 183 -14.00 -31.03 8.89
C ILE A 183 -15.31 -30.58 9.54
N ARG A 184 -16.36 -30.35 8.76
CA ARG A 184 -17.70 -30.01 9.29
C ARG A 184 -18.24 -31.11 10.19
N GLU A 185 -18.09 -32.38 9.81
CA GLU A 185 -18.49 -33.52 10.66
C GLU A 185 -17.78 -33.53 12.02
N ARG A 186 -16.49 -33.13 12.05
CA ARG A 186 -15.70 -33.04 13.29
C ARG A 186 -15.99 -31.79 14.11
N HIS A 187 -16.40 -30.71 13.45
CA HIS A 187 -16.61 -29.39 14.03
C HIS A 187 -17.99 -28.83 13.63
N PRO A 188 -19.10 -29.44 14.08
CA PRO A 188 -20.44 -29.13 13.59
C PRO A 188 -20.81 -27.66 13.81
N ASP A 189 -20.40 -27.06 14.93
CA ASP A 189 -20.77 -25.68 15.29
C ASP A 189 -19.74 -24.62 14.89
N ALA A 190 -18.64 -25.00 14.21
CA ALA A 190 -17.55 -24.08 13.94
C ALA A 190 -17.78 -23.19 12.71
N LEU A 191 -17.22 -21.98 12.73
CA LEU A 191 -16.96 -21.19 11.52
C LEU A 191 -15.72 -21.77 10.83
N ILE A 192 -15.88 -22.27 9.60
CA ILE A 192 -14.77 -22.85 8.83
C ILE A 192 -14.25 -21.80 7.84
N LEU A 193 -13.08 -21.24 8.13
CA LEU A 193 -12.36 -20.33 7.24
C LEU A 193 -11.42 -21.12 6.34
N VAL A 194 -11.44 -20.86 5.03
CA VAL A 194 -10.70 -21.65 4.03
C VAL A 194 -9.89 -20.73 3.14
N LEU A 195 -8.55 -20.80 3.19
CA LEU A 195 -7.70 -20.02 2.30
C LEU A 195 -7.29 -20.84 1.07
N PHE A 196 -7.71 -20.40 -0.12
CA PHE A 196 -7.41 -21.04 -1.41
C PHE A 196 -7.12 -20.01 -2.49
N GLY A 197 -6.26 -20.37 -3.44
CA GLY A 197 -5.85 -19.54 -4.56
C GLY A 197 -7.05 -18.98 -5.30
N GLU A 198 -7.01 -17.68 -5.64
CA GLU A 198 -8.17 -16.92 -6.12
C GLU A 198 -8.92 -17.62 -7.27
N SER A 199 -8.18 -18.26 -8.17
CA SER A 199 -8.76 -18.96 -9.32
C SER A 199 -9.68 -20.14 -8.95
N HIS A 200 -9.50 -20.75 -7.78
CA HIS A 200 -10.35 -21.82 -7.26
C HIS A 200 -11.74 -21.30 -6.85
N LEU A 201 -11.89 -19.99 -6.64
CA LEU A 201 -13.11 -19.38 -6.14
C LEU A 201 -14.03 -18.86 -7.26
N ALA A 202 -13.82 -19.25 -8.52
CA ALA A 202 -14.84 -19.01 -9.53
C ALA A 202 -16.13 -19.79 -9.20
N PRO A 203 -17.33 -19.31 -9.55
CA PRO A 203 -18.59 -19.90 -9.06
C PRO A 203 -18.76 -21.39 -9.36
N ARG A 204 -18.20 -21.88 -10.48
CA ARG A 204 -18.29 -23.28 -10.94
C ARG A 204 -17.13 -24.19 -10.49
N HIS A 205 -16.22 -23.68 -9.66
CA HIS A 205 -15.03 -24.40 -9.19
C HIS A 205 -15.27 -24.95 -7.77
N LEU A 206 -14.35 -24.71 -6.83
CA LEU A 206 -14.46 -25.14 -5.43
C LEU A 206 -15.81 -24.73 -4.79
N PRO A 207 -16.33 -23.49 -4.94
CA PRO A 207 -17.63 -23.11 -4.39
C PRO A 207 -18.78 -24.05 -4.81
N ALA A 208 -18.83 -24.47 -6.08
CA ALA A 208 -19.86 -25.41 -6.54
C ALA A 208 -19.70 -26.80 -5.92
N GLN A 209 -18.46 -27.28 -5.78
CA GLN A 209 -18.17 -28.59 -5.19
C GLN A 209 -18.51 -28.65 -3.69
N VAL A 210 -18.32 -27.55 -2.97
CA VAL A 210 -18.70 -27.44 -1.55
C VAL A 210 -20.21 -27.40 -1.41
N ARG A 211 -20.92 -26.54 -2.15
CA ARG A 211 -22.40 -26.49 -2.11
C ARG A 211 -23.06 -27.82 -2.47
N GLU A 212 -22.49 -28.58 -3.40
CA GLU A 212 -23.00 -29.91 -3.76
C GLU A 212 -22.91 -30.91 -2.59
N ARG A 213 -21.89 -30.80 -1.74
CA ARG A 213 -21.64 -31.72 -0.62
C ARG A 213 -22.27 -31.26 0.68
N LEU A 214 -22.38 -29.96 0.86
CA LEU A 214 -22.82 -29.30 2.08
C LEU A 214 -23.92 -28.28 1.73
N PRO A 215 -25.08 -28.73 1.21
CA PRO A 215 -26.12 -27.84 0.70
C PRO A 215 -26.85 -27.04 1.78
N GLU A 216 -26.83 -27.52 3.02
CA GLU A 216 -27.48 -26.86 4.17
C GLU A 216 -26.59 -25.80 4.83
N GLU A 217 -25.30 -25.76 4.49
CA GLU A 217 -24.35 -24.82 5.08
C GLU A 217 -24.44 -23.46 4.38
N HIS A 218 -24.52 -22.39 5.17
CA HIS A 218 -24.42 -21.03 4.66
C HIS A 218 -22.96 -20.75 4.27
N MET A 219 -22.68 -20.75 2.96
CA MET A 219 -21.33 -20.56 2.44
C MET A 219 -21.14 -19.16 1.84
N LEU A 220 -20.13 -18.44 2.31
CA LEU A 220 -19.69 -17.14 1.76
C LEU A 220 -18.40 -17.29 0.96
N THR A 221 -18.32 -16.59 -0.17
CA THR A 221 -17.07 -16.42 -0.93
C THR A 221 -16.50 -15.03 -0.67
N ALA A 222 -15.38 -14.95 0.05
CA ALA A 222 -14.66 -13.72 0.35
C ALA A 222 -13.48 -13.55 -0.62
N LEU A 223 -13.69 -12.78 -1.68
CA LEU A 223 -12.68 -12.43 -2.66
C LEU A 223 -11.73 -11.35 -2.12
N GLN A 224 -10.52 -11.29 -2.67
CA GLN A 224 -9.52 -10.29 -2.31
C GLN A 224 -8.97 -9.62 -3.57
N ASN A 225 -8.94 -8.29 -3.58
CA ASN A 225 -8.22 -7.47 -4.57
C ASN A 225 -8.53 -7.86 -6.02
N VAL A 226 -9.81 -8.06 -6.37
CA VAL A 226 -10.23 -8.33 -7.75
C VAL A 226 -10.18 -7.05 -8.55
N ASP A 227 -9.27 -7.00 -9.52
CA ASP A 227 -8.99 -5.85 -10.37
C ASP A 227 -10.22 -5.14 -10.94
N ALA A 228 -11.11 -5.89 -11.58
CA ALA A 228 -12.29 -5.31 -12.22
C ALA A 228 -13.22 -4.61 -11.21
N LEU A 229 -13.29 -5.13 -9.98
CA LEU A 229 -14.05 -4.55 -8.89
C LEU A 229 -13.33 -3.34 -8.31
N TYR A 230 -12.01 -3.43 -8.08
CA TYR A 230 -11.19 -2.32 -7.59
C TYR A 230 -11.28 -1.09 -8.51
N TRP A 231 -11.08 -1.28 -9.81
CA TRP A 231 -11.17 -0.18 -10.78
C TRP A 231 -12.58 0.38 -10.88
N ARG A 232 -13.61 -0.44 -10.67
CA ARG A 232 -15.00 0.02 -10.63
C ARG A 232 -15.25 0.90 -9.40
N ALA A 233 -14.82 0.42 -8.23
CA ALA A 233 -14.94 1.07 -6.92
C ALA A 233 -14.21 2.40 -6.85
N ALA A 234 -13.14 2.59 -7.62
CA ALA A 234 -12.49 3.90 -7.76
C ALA A 234 -13.45 5.01 -8.26
N GLY A 235 -14.57 4.66 -8.88
CA GLY A 235 -15.61 5.60 -9.28
C GLY A 235 -16.59 6.01 -8.18
N GLU A 236 -16.55 5.39 -7.00
CA GLU A 236 -17.47 5.69 -5.91
C GLU A 236 -17.26 7.08 -5.31
N GLN A 237 -18.29 7.65 -4.68
CA GLN A 237 -18.15 8.98 -4.07
C GLN A 237 -17.27 8.94 -2.81
N ALA A 238 -17.26 7.81 -2.10
CA ALA A 238 -16.34 7.60 -0.99
C ALA A 238 -14.88 7.78 -1.45
N ASP A 239 -14.05 8.37 -0.58
CA ASP A 239 -12.62 8.57 -0.86
C ASP A 239 -11.87 7.23 -0.88
N HIS A 240 -12.31 6.31 -0.02
CA HIS A 240 -11.78 4.96 0.12
C HIS A 240 -12.94 3.97 0.16
N VAL A 241 -12.83 2.89 -0.61
CA VAL A 241 -13.76 1.75 -0.59
C VAL A 241 -12.97 0.55 -0.12
N GLU A 242 -13.34 0.00 1.02
CA GLU A 242 -12.65 -1.13 1.65
C GLU A 242 -13.18 -2.47 1.16
N ALA A 243 -14.48 -2.54 0.86
CA ALA A 243 -15.11 -3.75 0.34
C ALA A 243 -16.36 -3.48 -0.48
N VAL A 244 -16.79 -4.49 -1.23
CA VAL A 244 -18.03 -4.47 -2.03
C VAL A 244 -18.76 -5.81 -1.93
N ARG A 245 -20.08 -5.78 -1.99
CA ARG A 245 -20.93 -6.96 -2.16
C ARG A 245 -21.10 -7.26 -3.64
N VAL A 246 -20.62 -8.40 -4.09
CA VAL A 246 -20.70 -8.82 -5.50
C VAL A 246 -22.03 -9.52 -5.79
N ALA A 247 -22.50 -10.31 -4.82
CA ALA A 247 -23.79 -10.98 -4.76
C ALA A 247 -24.10 -11.30 -3.29
N ASP A 248 -25.29 -11.83 -2.99
CA ASP A 248 -25.71 -12.19 -1.63
C ASP A 248 -24.64 -12.99 -0.86
N ASP A 249 -24.01 -13.98 -1.49
CA ASP A 249 -23.02 -14.88 -0.90
C ASP A 249 -21.58 -14.64 -1.40
N VAL A 250 -21.31 -13.44 -1.96
CA VAL A 250 -19.98 -13.08 -2.46
C VAL A 250 -19.63 -11.64 -2.09
N VAL A 251 -18.54 -11.48 -1.34
CA VAL A 251 -17.94 -10.18 -1.01
C VAL A 251 -16.53 -10.08 -1.59
N CYS A 252 -16.05 -8.85 -1.82
CA CYS A 252 -14.66 -8.61 -2.21
C CYS A 252 -14.06 -7.51 -1.35
N VAL A 253 -12.92 -7.80 -0.73
CA VAL A 253 -12.16 -6.86 0.12
C VAL A 253 -10.94 -6.33 -0.62
N PHE A 254 -10.63 -5.05 -0.42
CA PHE A 254 -9.48 -4.36 -1.01
C PHE A 254 -8.44 -4.06 0.08
N ASN A 255 -7.54 -5.01 0.33
CA ASN A 255 -6.39 -4.83 1.23
C ASN A 255 -5.07 -4.53 0.50
N ALA A 256 -5.09 -4.51 -0.83
CA ALA A 256 -3.99 -4.08 -1.67
C ALA A 256 -4.51 -3.54 -3.00
N THR A 257 -3.70 -2.70 -3.64
CA THR A 257 -3.96 -2.25 -5.00
C THR A 257 -3.54 -3.29 -6.03
N PRO A 258 -4.12 -3.27 -7.25
CA PRO A 258 -3.63 -4.08 -8.36
C PRO A 258 -2.13 -3.90 -8.61
N LEU A 259 -1.60 -2.68 -8.43
CA LEU A 259 -0.16 -2.42 -8.57
C LEU A 259 0.66 -3.22 -7.55
N GLU A 260 0.27 -3.23 -6.27
CA GLU A 260 0.93 -4.05 -5.24
C GLU A 260 0.81 -5.54 -5.53
N LYS A 261 -0.38 -5.99 -5.93
CA LYS A 261 -0.65 -7.39 -6.31
C LYS A 261 0.33 -7.88 -7.37
N TYR A 262 0.44 -7.14 -8.48
CA TYR A 262 1.28 -7.55 -9.60
C TYR A 262 2.77 -7.30 -9.39
N GLU A 263 3.18 -6.25 -8.67
CA GLU A 263 4.59 -6.05 -8.32
C GLU A 263 5.11 -7.20 -7.46
N ASN A 264 4.32 -7.67 -6.48
CA ASN A 264 4.71 -8.84 -5.70
C ASN A 264 4.88 -10.08 -6.58
N TYR A 265 3.95 -10.33 -7.52
CA TYR A 265 4.09 -11.46 -8.45
C TYR A 265 5.31 -11.35 -9.36
N ARG A 266 5.59 -10.14 -9.89
CA ARG A 266 6.78 -9.85 -10.70
C ARG A 266 8.07 -10.17 -9.94
N LEU A 267 8.15 -9.88 -8.65
CA LEU A 267 9.31 -10.22 -7.82
C LEU A 267 9.51 -11.73 -7.70
N TYR A 268 8.44 -12.52 -7.61
CA TYR A 268 8.53 -13.99 -7.59
C TYR A 268 8.96 -14.57 -8.94
N LEU A 269 8.42 -14.07 -10.05
CA LEU A 269 8.84 -14.50 -11.38
C LEU A 269 10.34 -14.27 -11.61
N ASN A 270 10.86 -13.12 -11.16
CA ASN A 270 12.30 -12.83 -11.21
C ASN A 270 13.12 -13.77 -10.33
N ARG A 271 12.63 -14.11 -9.12
CA ARG A 271 13.31 -15.03 -8.21
C ARG A 271 13.38 -16.45 -8.79
N TRP A 272 12.27 -16.97 -9.31
CA TRP A 272 12.23 -18.29 -9.92
C TRP A 272 13.01 -18.37 -11.24
N GLY A 273 13.06 -17.27 -12.00
CA GLY A 273 13.79 -17.21 -13.27
C GLY A 273 15.30 -17.09 -13.15
N ARG A 274 15.86 -16.78 -11.96
CA ARG A 274 17.30 -16.47 -11.80
C ARG A 274 18.13 -17.51 -11.04
N ASP A 275 17.56 -18.57 -10.47
CA ASP A 275 18.33 -19.55 -9.65
C ASP A 275 19.22 -18.88 -8.55
N GLU A 276 18.91 -17.65 -8.17
CA GLU A 276 19.75 -16.83 -7.30
C GLU A 276 19.06 -16.56 -5.96
N THR A 277 19.76 -16.88 -4.88
CA THR A 277 19.45 -16.53 -3.48
C THR A 277 19.72 -15.04 -3.17
N GLY A 278 19.76 -14.20 -4.21
CA GLY A 278 20.12 -12.78 -4.12
C GLY A 278 19.06 -11.90 -3.44
N ALA A 279 19.47 -10.68 -3.08
CA ALA A 279 18.56 -9.69 -2.52
C ALA A 279 17.49 -9.26 -3.55
N VAL A 280 16.25 -9.07 -3.08
CA VAL A 280 15.11 -8.63 -3.90
C VAL A 280 15.42 -7.33 -4.64
N ASP A 281 15.29 -7.31 -5.98
CA ASP A 281 15.48 -6.10 -6.79
C ASP A 281 14.18 -5.30 -6.90
N LEU A 282 14.12 -4.19 -6.16
CA LEU A 282 13.00 -3.24 -6.17
C LEU A 282 13.24 -2.06 -7.11
N GLY A 283 14.35 -2.04 -7.85
CA GLY A 283 14.64 -1.02 -8.85
C GLY A 283 13.49 -0.82 -9.84
N PRO A 284 13.03 -1.88 -10.53
CA PRO A 284 11.90 -1.77 -11.45
C PRO A 284 10.62 -1.24 -10.79
N THR A 285 10.34 -1.64 -9.55
CA THR A 285 9.16 -1.17 -8.79
C THR A 285 9.21 0.35 -8.57
N VAL A 286 10.36 0.89 -8.13
CA VAL A 286 10.54 2.34 -7.96
C VAL A 286 10.42 3.07 -9.30
N TYR A 287 11.01 2.52 -10.37
CA TYR A 287 10.94 3.12 -11.70
C TYR A 287 9.51 3.13 -12.26
N ASN A 288 8.72 2.08 -12.05
CA ASN A 288 7.30 2.05 -12.46
C ASN A 288 6.47 3.12 -11.73
N LEU A 289 6.73 3.38 -10.45
CA LEU A 289 6.08 4.47 -9.70
C LEU A 289 6.44 5.85 -10.27
N ILE A 290 7.73 6.08 -10.55
CA ILE A 290 8.23 7.32 -11.15
C ILE A 290 7.62 7.50 -12.55
N ASP A 291 7.67 6.48 -13.40
CA ASP A 291 7.12 6.49 -14.74
C ASP A 291 5.60 6.73 -14.76
N GLY A 292 4.88 6.16 -13.79
CA GLY A 292 3.47 6.41 -13.57
C GLY A 292 3.17 7.90 -13.34
N LEU A 293 3.93 8.56 -12.47
CA LEU A 293 3.81 10.01 -12.21
C LEU A 293 4.26 10.86 -13.41
N VAL A 294 5.36 10.49 -14.06
CA VAL A 294 5.88 11.20 -15.24
C VAL A 294 4.85 11.20 -16.36
N ARG A 295 4.24 10.04 -16.66
CA ARG A 295 3.17 9.92 -17.65
C ARG A 295 1.93 10.70 -17.25
N PHE A 296 1.52 10.59 -15.99
CA PHE A 296 0.40 11.35 -15.44
C PHE A 296 0.57 12.87 -15.59
N LEU A 297 1.78 13.38 -15.31
CA LEU A 297 2.11 14.81 -15.43
C LEU A 297 2.42 15.23 -16.88
N GLY A 298 2.51 14.30 -17.83
CA GLY A 298 2.89 14.60 -19.21
C GLY A 298 4.32 15.14 -19.35
N ILE A 299 5.25 14.63 -18.53
CA ILE A 299 6.67 14.98 -18.58
C ILE A 299 7.37 14.04 -19.57
N ASN A 300 8.15 14.60 -20.50
CA ASN A 300 8.91 13.79 -21.46
C ASN A 300 10.31 13.46 -20.90
N LEU A 301 10.56 12.20 -20.56
CA LEU A 301 11.86 11.73 -20.03
C LEU A 301 13.04 11.97 -20.97
N TYR A 302 12.79 11.97 -22.28
CA TYR A 302 13.80 12.02 -23.33
C TYR A 302 13.86 13.39 -24.03
N SER A 303 13.40 14.46 -23.38
CA SER A 303 13.50 15.79 -23.97
C SER A 303 14.96 16.18 -24.18
N ASN A 304 15.32 16.52 -25.42
CA ASN A 304 16.67 16.96 -25.78
C ASN A 304 16.95 18.43 -25.44
N HIS A 305 15.96 19.16 -24.92
CA HIS A 305 16.05 20.58 -24.60
C HIS A 305 15.60 20.88 -23.17
N ASN A 306 16.28 21.85 -22.54
CA ASN A 306 15.82 22.50 -21.31
C ASN A 306 14.77 23.54 -21.70
N THR A 307 13.49 23.13 -21.73
CA THR A 307 12.36 24.02 -22.07
C THR A 307 11.53 24.24 -20.81
N THR A 308 10.26 23.89 -20.81
CA THR A 308 9.41 23.84 -19.62
C THR A 308 9.68 22.58 -18.77
N GLN A 309 10.82 21.91 -18.96
CA GLN A 309 11.22 20.71 -18.24
C GLN A 309 12.71 20.44 -18.46
N PRO A 310 13.38 19.67 -17.58
CA PRO A 310 14.81 19.39 -17.72
C PRO A 310 15.09 18.51 -18.94
N ARG A 311 16.26 18.71 -19.52
CA ARG A 311 16.82 17.86 -20.58
C ARG A 311 17.19 16.50 -20.01
N LEU A 312 16.80 15.44 -20.72
CA LEU A 312 17.15 14.03 -20.43
C LEU A 312 16.93 13.67 -18.95
N LEU A 313 15.70 13.82 -18.46
CA LEU A 313 15.34 13.41 -17.09
C LEU A 313 15.65 11.92 -16.85
N VAL A 314 15.60 11.09 -17.90
CA VAL A 314 16.01 9.68 -17.84
C VAL A 314 17.44 9.47 -17.29
N ASP A 315 18.35 10.41 -17.52
CA ASP A 315 19.74 10.33 -17.02
C ASP A 315 19.84 10.72 -15.54
N LEU A 316 18.75 11.22 -14.95
CA LEU A 316 18.64 11.62 -13.55
C LEU A 316 18.00 10.53 -12.67
N MET A 317 17.64 9.38 -13.24
CA MET A 317 17.01 8.29 -12.47
C MET A 317 17.86 7.88 -11.26
N PRO A 318 17.22 7.54 -10.13
CA PRO A 318 17.93 7.31 -8.88
C PRO A 318 18.50 5.89 -8.81
N GLU A 319 19.60 5.72 -8.09
CA GLU A 319 20.04 4.39 -7.68
C GLU A 319 19.05 3.79 -6.66
N VAL A 320 18.79 2.48 -6.72
CA VAL A 320 17.88 1.80 -5.79
C VAL A 320 18.62 0.68 -5.04
N TYR A 321 18.68 0.80 -3.72
CA TYR A 321 19.24 -0.22 -2.84
C TYR A 321 18.15 -0.88 -2.01
N SER A 322 17.96 -2.19 -2.20
CA SER A 322 17.07 -3.03 -1.41
C SER A 322 17.88 -3.93 -0.50
N ARG A 323 17.97 -3.60 0.79
CA ARG A 323 18.81 -4.34 1.75
C ARG A 323 18.16 -4.38 3.13
N ASN A 324 18.19 -5.55 3.76
CA ASN A 324 17.62 -5.76 5.09
C ASN A 324 18.51 -5.21 6.22
N SER A 325 19.77 -4.85 5.93
CA SER A 325 20.76 -4.37 6.91
C SER A 325 21.07 -2.89 6.78
N ASP A 326 20.98 -2.17 7.91
CA ASP A 326 21.29 -0.74 8.03
C ASP A 326 22.78 -0.42 7.77
N ALA A 327 23.67 -1.42 7.69
CA ALA A 327 25.11 -1.20 7.51
C ALA A 327 25.40 -0.37 6.25
N LEU A 328 24.72 -0.67 5.14
CA LEU A 328 24.85 0.11 3.91
C LEU A 328 24.27 1.52 4.07
N LEU A 329 23.09 1.66 4.69
CA LEU A 329 22.47 2.96 4.93
C LEU A 329 23.39 3.88 5.75
N ARG A 330 23.95 3.36 6.85
CA ARG A 330 24.91 4.09 7.69
C ARG A 330 26.15 4.52 6.90
N ARG A 331 26.65 3.66 6.00
CA ARG A 331 27.76 3.99 5.10
C ARG A 331 27.39 5.03 4.04
N LEU A 332 26.15 5.02 3.52
CA LEU A 332 25.67 6.04 2.59
C LEU A 332 25.54 7.39 3.30
N LEU A 333 24.94 7.40 4.49
CA LEU A 333 24.72 8.60 5.30
C LEU A 333 26.02 9.20 5.87
N SER A 334 27.11 8.43 5.98
CA SER A 334 28.41 8.95 6.39
C SER A 334 29.14 9.74 5.29
N ARG A 335 28.67 9.67 4.03
CA ARG A 335 29.22 10.46 2.92
C ARG A 335 28.95 11.96 3.12
N LYS A 336 29.61 12.81 2.31
CA LYS A 336 29.33 14.25 2.24
C LYS A 336 27.85 14.47 1.89
N GLY A 337 27.26 15.58 2.37
CA GLY A 337 25.85 15.94 2.11
C GLY A 337 24.89 15.73 3.27
N PHE A 338 25.33 15.11 4.37
CA PHE A 338 24.49 14.90 5.57
C PHE A 338 25.15 15.43 6.84
N SER A 339 24.46 16.33 7.53
CA SER A 339 24.77 16.73 8.90
C SER A 339 24.41 15.63 9.92
N ALA A 340 24.97 15.70 11.13
CA ALA A 340 24.70 14.70 12.17
C ALA A 340 23.21 14.58 12.53
N SER A 341 22.47 15.69 12.53
CA SER A 341 21.01 15.69 12.72
C SER A 341 20.29 15.00 11.56
N GLN A 342 20.62 15.35 10.30
CA GLN A 342 20.03 14.71 9.11
C GLN A 342 20.27 13.20 9.08
N ARG A 343 21.47 12.72 9.49
CA ARG A 343 21.75 11.29 9.56
C ARG A 343 20.82 10.55 10.53
N ARG A 344 20.62 11.10 11.74
CA ARG A 344 19.71 10.51 12.73
C ARG A 344 18.27 10.49 12.23
N MET A 345 17.82 11.60 11.64
CA MET A 345 16.47 11.71 11.09
C MET A 345 16.22 10.75 9.94
N MET A 346 17.19 10.58 9.02
CA MET A 346 17.04 9.65 7.90
C MET A 346 17.03 8.18 8.34
N LEU A 347 17.84 7.82 9.35
CA LEU A 347 17.81 6.48 9.94
C LEU A 347 16.44 6.18 10.57
N GLN A 348 15.94 7.12 11.37
CA GLN A 348 14.62 7.02 11.99
C GLN A 348 13.52 6.91 10.92
N ARG A 349 13.57 7.75 9.89
CA ARG A 349 12.61 7.72 8.78
C ARG A 349 12.58 6.37 8.06
N VAL A 350 13.73 5.78 7.74
CA VAL A 350 13.77 4.45 7.10
C VAL A 350 13.23 3.37 8.04
N HIS A 351 13.46 3.48 9.34
CA HIS A 351 12.94 2.54 10.32
C HIS A 351 11.40 2.62 10.41
N GLU A 352 10.85 3.82 10.49
CA GLU A 352 9.41 4.06 10.60
C GLU A 352 8.65 3.78 9.30
N ARG A 353 9.23 4.14 8.16
CA ARG A 353 8.55 4.13 6.85
C ARG A 353 8.97 2.99 5.92
N GLY A 354 9.92 2.17 6.35
CA GLY A 354 10.54 1.10 5.56
C GLY A 354 11.50 1.58 4.46
N SER A 355 11.39 2.83 4.00
CA SER A 355 12.19 3.38 2.90
C SER A 355 12.42 4.90 3.01
N ALA A 356 13.42 5.39 2.27
CA ALA A 356 13.67 6.82 2.10
C ALA A 356 14.36 7.14 0.76
N TYR A 357 13.97 8.25 0.12
CA TYR A 357 14.77 8.90 -0.92
C TYR A 357 15.79 9.87 -0.32
N LEU A 358 17.07 9.64 -0.64
CA LEU A 358 18.23 10.40 -0.20
C LEU A 358 18.65 11.39 -1.30
N ALA A 359 18.05 12.58 -1.30
CA ALA A 359 18.27 13.61 -2.33
C ALA A 359 19.76 13.96 -2.56
N PRO A 360 20.64 14.09 -1.53
CA PRO A 360 22.05 14.40 -1.76
C PRO A 360 22.80 13.35 -2.60
N LEU A 361 22.35 12.09 -2.56
CA LEU A 361 22.97 10.98 -3.28
C LEU A 361 22.21 10.58 -4.55
N ASN A 362 20.98 11.10 -4.75
CA ASN A 362 20.04 10.62 -5.75
C ASN A 362 19.79 9.10 -5.63
N THR A 363 19.39 8.67 -4.43
CA THR A 363 19.34 7.25 -4.08
C THR A 363 18.10 6.90 -3.29
N PHE A 364 17.41 5.82 -3.65
CA PHE A 364 16.42 5.15 -2.82
C PHE A 364 17.11 4.09 -1.96
N TYR A 365 16.81 4.10 -0.67
CA TYR A 365 17.15 3.00 0.22
C TYR A 365 15.86 2.38 0.76
N ILE A 366 15.68 1.09 0.50
CA ILE A 366 14.48 0.34 0.88
C ILE A 366 14.92 -0.82 1.77
N ARG A 367 14.52 -0.75 3.03
CA ARG A 367 14.65 -1.84 4.00
C ARG A 367 13.42 -2.75 3.96
N GLN A 368 12.26 -2.13 3.90
CA GLN A 368 10.97 -2.79 3.73
C GLN A 368 10.13 -1.96 2.76
N PHE A 369 9.56 -2.61 1.75
CA PHE A 369 8.72 -1.91 0.79
C PHE A 369 7.35 -1.64 1.40
N HIS A 370 6.99 -0.36 1.50
CA HIS A 370 5.63 0.10 1.83
C HIS A 370 5.17 1.03 0.71
N MET A 371 4.04 0.70 0.07
CA MET A 371 3.55 1.42 -1.11
C MET A 371 3.38 2.93 -0.85
N MET A 372 2.77 3.30 0.27
CA MET A 372 2.56 4.69 0.64
C MET A 372 3.87 5.50 0.70
N SER A 373 4.87 4.97 1.42
CA SER A 373 6.17 5.62 1.61
C SER A 373 6.96 5.70 0.30
N ALA A 374 6.99 4.60 -0.46
CA ALA A 374 7.69 4.53 -1.73
C ALA A 374 7.09 5.50 -2.76
N ALA A 375 5.75 5.62 -2.80
CA ALA A 375 5.06 6.56 -3.68
C ALA A 375 5.31 8.03 -3.27
N GLU A 376 5.35 8.34 -1.97
CA GLU A 376 5.70 9.67 -1.46
C GLU A 376 7.14 10.04 -1.86
N ASP A 377 8.08 9.12 -1.70
CA ASP A 377 9.47 9.33 -2.06
C ASP A 377 9.70 9.37 -3.59
N ALA A 378 8.94 8.62 -4.39
CA ALA A 378 8.93 8.72 -5.85
C ALA A 378 8.50 10.12 -6.32
N ALA A 379 7.45 10.67 -5.71
CA ALA A 379 7.00 12.03 -5.97
C ALA A 379 8.04 13.08 -5.55
N ARG A 380 8.69 12.88 -4.38
CA ARG A 380 9.79 13.72 -3.92
C ARG A 380 10.96 13.69 -4.91
N PHE A 381 11.41 12.50 -5.30
CA PHE A 381 12.44 12.33 -6.33
C PHE A 381 12.07 13.09 -7.60
N LEU A 382 10.85 12.91 -8.11
CA LEU A 382 10.45 13.53 -9.37
C LEU A 382 10.50 15.06 -9.29
N HIS A 383 10.05 15.66 -8.19
CA HIS A 383 10.16 17.11 -7.98
C HIS A 383 11.63 17.58 -7.92
N HIS A 384 12.52 16.81 -7.30
CA HIS A 384 13.96 17.10 -7.30
C HIS A 384 14.58 16.95 -8.70
N ALA A 385 14.26 15.88 -9.43
CA ALA A 385 14.76 15.61 -10.77
C ALA A 385 14.29 16.68 -11.78
N CYS A 386 13.04 17.14 -11.65
CA CYS A 386 12.47 18.24 -12.44
C CYS A 386 13.28 19.54 -12.33
N ARG A 387 13.96 19.76 -11.20
CA ARG A 387 14.82 20.93 -10.95
C ARG A 387 16.31 20.68 -11.21
N GLY A 388 16.66 19.51 -11.75
CA GLY A 388 18.05 19.14 -12.01
C GLY A 388 18.83 18.67 -10.77
N LEU A 389 18.14 18.11 -9.77
CA LEU A 389 18.71 17.58 -8.53
C LEU A 389 19.53 18.63 -7.74
N PRO A 390 18.92 19.76 -7.32
CA PRO A 390 19.62 20.91 -6.73
C PRO A 390 20.39 20.56 -5.45
N ASP A 391 19.95 19.53 -4.71
CA ASP A 391 20.56 19.15 -3.43
C ASP A 391 21.65 18.07 -3.57
N ARG A 392 21.98 17.63 -4.80
CA ARG A 392 22.98 16.58 -5.06
C ARG A 392 24.38 17.06 -4.64
N VAL A 393 25.15 16.20 -3.97
CA VAL A 393 26.49 16.54 -3.42
C VAL A 393 27.49 17.02 -4.49
N ASN A 394 27.36 16.53 -5.71
CA ASN A 394 28.19 16.94 -6.86
C ASN A 394 27.53 18.03 -7.72
N GLY A 395 26.41 18.58 -7.28
CA GLY A 395 25.71 19.68 -7.94
C GLY A 395 26.33 21.04 -7.61
N LYS A 396 25.73 22.11 -8.14
CA LYS A 396 26.07 23.48 -7.72
C LYS A 396 25.76 23.62 -6.23
N ILE A 397 26.64 24.25 -5.46
CA ILE A 397 26.37 24.59 -4.06
C ILE A 397 25.15 25.52 -4.07
N PRO A 398 23.99 25.10 -3.50
CA PRO A 398 22.85 25.99 -3.46
C PRO A 398 23.16 27.16 -2.54
N GLU A 399 22.74 28.37 -2.94
CA GLU A 399 22.82 29.52 -2.04
C GLU A 399 22.01 29.21 -0.76
N PRO A 400 22.50 29.61 0.41
CA PRO A 400 21.80 29.36 1.66
C PRO A 400 20.44 30.07 1.63
N ARG A 401 19.37 29.28 1.64
CA ARG A 401 18.00 29.78 1.69
C ARG A 401 17.75 30.54 3.00
N THR A 402 16.94 31.59 2.93
CA THR A 402 16.42 32.22 4.14
C THR A 402 15.63 31.19 4.96
N PRO A 403 15.59 31.29 6.31
CA PRO A 403 14.77 30.39 7.11
C PRO A 403 13.31 30.33 6.65
N HIS A 404 12.80 31.47 6.17
CA HIS A 404 11.48 31.64 5.59
C HIS A 404 11.31 30.79 4.32
N ASP A 405 12.16 30.94 3.31
CA ASP A 405 12.05 30.16 2.06
C ASP A 405 12.30 28.66 2.29
N ALA A 406 13.22 28.31 3.19
CA ALA A 406 13.45 26.92 3.55
C ALA A 406 12.20 26.27 4.18
N PHE A 407 11.35 27.04 4.88
CA PHE A 407 10.11 26.53 5.49
C PHE A 407 9.06 26.23 4.41
N PHE A 408 8.83 27.18 3.51
CA PHE A 408 7.85 27.01 2.44
C PHE A 408 8.29 25.98 1.41
N ALA A 409 9.59 25.90 1.11
CA ALA A 409 10.13 24.88 0.22
C ALA A 409 9.88 23.47 0.78
N ALA A 410 10.17 23.24 2.07
CA ALA A 410 9.89 21.96 2.73
C ALA A 410 8.38 21.65 2.76
N THR A 411 7.53 22.66 3.03
CA THR A 411 6.08 22.50 3.04
C THR A 411 5.53 22.11 1.66
N ILE A 412 5.98 22.78 0.59
CA ILE A 412 5.59 22.45 -0.79
C ILE A 412 6.09 21.06 -1.16
N GLU A 413 7.32 20.70 -0.80
CA GLU A 413 7.86 19.38 -1.09
C GLU A 413 7.03 18.28 -0.42
N HIS A 414 6.64 18.45 0.85
CA HIS A 414 5.72 17.53 1.53
C HIS A 414 4.33 17.51 0.87
N ALA A 415 3.82 18.65 0.40
CA ALA A 415 2.55 18.72 -0.31
C ALA A 415 2.58 17.96 -1.64
N LEU A 416 3.62 18.14 -2.46
CA LEU A 416 3.79 17.44 -3.71
C LEU A 416 4.02 15.94 -3.50
N ALA A 417 4.76 15.58 -2.46
CA ALA A 417 5.00 14.18 -2.10
C ALA A 417 3.70 13.48 -1.65
N CYS A 418 2.89 14.15 -0.81
CA CYS A 418 1.56 13.68 -0.40
C CYS A 418 0.58 13.58 -1.57
N PHE A 419 0.55 14.59 -2.43
CA PHE A 419 -0.28 14.59 -3.63
C PHE A 419 0.11 13.43 -4.56
N GLY A 420 1.40 13.28 -4.87
CA GLY A 420 1.90 12.24 -5.75
C GLY A 420 1.65 10.84 -5.19
N SER A 421 1.75 10.64 -3.88
CA SER A 421 1.39 9.37 -3.25
C SER A 421 -0.10 9.07 -3.33
N ARG A 422 -1.00 10.05 -3.20
CA ARG A 422 -2.45 9.83 -3.43
C ARG A 422 -2.80 9.55 -4.89
N ILE A 423 -2.01 10.05 -5.84
CA ILE A 423 -2.17 9.73 -7.26
C ILE A 423 -1.75 8.28 -7.58
N LEU A 424 -0.67 7.80 -6.96
CA LEU A 424 -0.16 6.44 -7.12
C LEU A 424 -0.82 5.40 -6.20
N TYR A 425 -1.39 5.84 -5.08
CA TYR A 425 -2.02 5.02 -4.06
C TYR A 425 -3.21 5.77 -3.44
N PRO A 426 -4.36 5.86 -4.16
CA PRO A 426 -5.53 6.61 -3.72
C PRO A 426 -6.10 6.17 -2.36
N ALA A 427 -5.92 4.90 -2.00
CA ALA A 427 -6.34 4.33 -0.72
C ALA A 427 -5.55 4.85 0.50
N ARG A 428 -4.51 5.66 0.29
CA ARG A 428 -3.77 6.31 1.38
C ARG A 428 -4.72 7.10 2.30
N PRO A 429 -4.67 6.89 3.63
CA PRO A 429 -5.36 7.75 4.58
C PRO A 429 -4.99 9.23 4.38
N ALA A 430 -6.01 10.08 4.27
CA ALA A 430 -5.84 11.51 4.05
C ALA A 430 -5.89 12.24 5.41
N PHE A 431 -4.78 12.83 5.82
CA PHE A 431 -4.76 13.76 6.96
C PHE A 431 -5.55 15.04 6.63
N ARG A 432 -6.74 15.18 7.22
CA ARG A 432 -7.72 16.26 7.03
C ARG A 432 -7.91 17.05 8.34
N ASP A 433 -8.80 18.04 8.30
CA ASP A 433 -9.10 18.86 9.48
C ASP A 433 -9.73 18.07 10.62
N ALA A 434 -10.52 17.04 10.31
CA ALA A 434 -11.09 16.15 11.32
C ALA A 434 -9.99 15.40 12.07
N ASP A 435 -8.95 14.92 11.38
CA ASP A 435 -7.80 14.27 12.00
C ASP A 435 -6.96 15.24 12.83
N LEU A 436 -6.87 16.51 12.41
CA LEU A 436 -6.23 17.55 13.20
C LEU A 436 -6.97 17.79 14.52
N LEU A 437 -8.31 17.83 14.48
CA LEU A 437 -9.16 18.00 15.67
C LEU A 437 -9.09 16.76 16.57
N ALA A 438 -9.13 15.55 16.00
CA ALA A 438 -9.03 14.31 16.74
C ALA A 438 -7.74 14.19 17.56
N ARG A 439 -6.65 14.85 17.15
CA ARG A 439 -5.39 14.88 17.92
C ARG A 439 -5.50 15.63 19.25
N TYR A 440 -6.47 16.53 19.42
CA TYR A 440 -6.70 17.18 20.73
C TYR A 440 -7.34 16.22 21.75
N GLU A 441 -7.99 15.17 21.27
CA GLU A 441 -8.64 14.15 22.12
C GLU A 441 -7.67 13.04 22.57
N LEU A 442 -6.45 13.01 22.01
CA LEU A 442 -5.42 12.05 22.41
C LEU A 442 -4.93 12.34 23.83
N THR A 443 -4.56 11.27 24.54
CA THR A 443 -3.85 11.44 25.79
C THR A 443 -2.50 12.12 25.57
N ARG A 444 -1.92 12.68 26.63
CA ARG A 444 -0.58 13.26 26.57
C ARG A 444 0.45 12.25 26.02
N GLU A 445 0.40 11.02 26.52
CA GLU A 445 1.32 9.94 26.18
C GLU A 445 1.18 9.55 24.71
N ASP A 446 -0.05 9.34 24.23
CA ASP A 446 -0.32 9.01 22.83
C ASP A 446 0.12 10.13 21.88
N LEU A 447 -0.10 11.39 22.25
CA LEU A 447 0.31 12.53 21.42
C LEU A 447 1.84 12.65 21.36
N GLU A 448 2.53 12.50 22.48
CA GLU A 448 4.00 12.53 22.51
C GLU A 448 4.59 11.36 21.69
N GLU A 449 4.00 10.17 21.76
CA GLU A 449 4.40 9.00 20.98
C GLU A 449 4.19 9.22 19.48
N GLN A 450 2.96 9.58 19.07
CA GLN A 450 2.60 9.74 17.66
C GLN A 450 3.37 10.87 16.96
N THR A 451 3.70 11.94 17.68
CA THR A 451 4.41 13.09 17.11
C THR A 451 5.92 13.00 17.26
N SER A 452 6.38 12.22 18.24
CA SER A 452 7.76 12.22 18.73
C SER A 452 8.22 13.63 19.13
N LEU A 453 7.32 14.39 19.78
CA LEU A 453 7.55 15.74 20.29
C LEU A 453 7.06 15.83 21.74
N PRO A 454 7.65 16.73 22.57
CA PRO A 454 7.06 17.06 23.87
C PRO A 454 5.64 17.60 23.71
N TYR A 455 4.74 17.27 24.64
CA TYR A 455 3.32 17.63 24.56
C TYR A 455 3.08 19.13 24.27
N ALA A 456 3.80 20.01 24.97
CA ALA A 456 3.66 21.45 24.78
C ALA A 456 4.04 21.90 23.35
N GLU A 457 5.07 21.30 22.76
CA GLU A 457 5.46 21.60 21.37
C GLU A 457 4.45 21.03 20.37
N ALA A 458 3.90 19.85 20.65
CA ALA A 458 2.86 19.25 19.83
C ALA A 458 1.59 20.11 19.81
N ILE A 459 1.10 20.55 20.98
CA ILE A 459 -0.06 21.43 21.10
C ILE A 459 0.17 22.78 20.39
N GLU A 460 1.34 23.39 20.57
CA GLU A 460 1.66 24.66 19.89
C GLU A 460 1.62 24.52 18.35
N ILE A 461 2.04 23.37 17.81
CA ILE A 461 1.90 23.08 16.38
C ILE A 461 0.44 22.88 15.99
N LEU A 462 -0.34 22.13 16.77
CA LEU A 462 -1.77 21.91 16.49
C LEU A 462 -2.53 23.24 16.47
N ASP A 463 -2.27 24.12 17.44
CA ASP A 463 -2.90 25.44 17.53
C ASP A 463 -2.57 26.29 16.31
N PHE A 464 -1.31 26.30 15.87
CA PHE A 464 -0.92 26.99 14.65
C PHE A 464 -1.60 26.42 13.40
N LEU A 465 -1.61 25.09 13.24
CA LEU A 465 -2.25 24.43 12.11
C LEU A 465 -3.75 24.76 12.07
N ASN A 466 -4.44 24.66 13.20
CA ASN A 466 -5.87 24.95 13.30
C ASN A 466 -6.16 26.42 12.98
N TRP A 467 -5.39 27.35 13.56
CA TRP A 467 -5.48 28.78 13.24
C TRP A 467 -5.28 29.04 11.75
N HIS A 468 -4.24 28.47 11.14
CA HIS A 468 -3.93 28.67 9.73
C HIS A 468 -5.09 28.17 8.86
N ARG A 469 -5.59 26.96 9.14
CA ARG A 469 -6.73 26.35 8.42
C ARG A 469 -8.02 27.16 8.56
N ALA A 470 -8.29 27.75 9.73
CA ALA A 470 -9.42 28.65 9.90
C ALA A 470 -9.23 29.95 9.09
N SER A 471 -8.02 30.52 9.11
CA SER A 471 -7.69 31.77 8.43
C SER A 471 -7.76 31.70 6.90
N THR A 472 -7.48 30.53 6.32
CA THR A 472 -7.58 30.30 4.87
C THR A 472 -9.03 30.16 4.41
N ARG A 473 -9.91 29.60 5.25
CA ARG A 473 -11.33 29.37 4.95
C ARG A 473 -12.20 30.59 5.18
N LYS A 474 -11.94 31.37 6.24
CA LYS A 474 -12.74 32.55 6.60
C LYS A 474 -11.87 33.80 6.78
N PRO A 475 -11.42 34.44 5.70
CA PRO A 475 -10.52 35.60 5.78
C PRO A 475 -11.12 36.83 6.51
N ARG A 476 -12.46 36.92 6.58
CA ARG A 476 -13.21 38.03 7.17
C ARG A 476 -13.37 37.94 8.69
N GLU A 477 -13.16 36.76 9.28
CA GLU A 477 -13.32 36.48 10.73
C GLU A 477 -11.93 36.24 11.39
N ARG A 478 -10.93 37.06 11.06
CA ARG A 478 -9.57 36.89 11.59
C ARG A 478 -9.56 37.01 13.12
N ALA A 479 -9.37 35.86 13.80
CA ALA A 479 -8.82 35.84 15.15
C ALA A 479 -7.44 36.53 15.17
N ALA A 480 -7.00 37.00 16.34
CA ALA A 480 -5.67 37.61 16.51
C ALA A 480 -4.60 36.78 15.78
N ALA A 481 -3.80 37.41 14.94
CA ALA A 481 -2.88 36.71 14.06
C ALA A 481 -1.90 35.86 14.88
N SER A 482 -1.75 34.57 14.56
CA SER A 482 -0.55 33.87 14.99
C SER A 482 0.64 34.53 14.27
N ASP A 483 1.70 34.79 15.01
CA ASP A 483 2.90 35.37 14.44
C ASP A 483 3.65 34.28 13.65
N TRP A 484 3.69 34.43 12.31
CA TRP A 484 4.52 33.56 11.47
C TRP A 484 5.99 33.61 11.91
N SER A 485 6.45 34.68 12.57
CA SER A 485 7.80 34.77 13.10
C SER A 485 8.11 33.66 14.11
N THR A 486 7.15 33.30 14.97
CA THR A 486 7.30 32.25 16.00
C THR A 486 7.52 30.89 15.36
N VAL A 487 6.69 30.50 14.40
CA VAL A 487 6.81 29.19 13.75
C VAL A 487 8.01 29.10 12.82
N LEU A 488 8.42 30.21 12.20
CA LEU A 488 9.61 30.27 11.36
C LEU A 488 10.91 30.14 12.17
N ALA A 489 10.86 30.44 13.47
CA ALA A 489 11.96 30.22 14.40
C ALA A 489 12.09 28.77 14.87
N PHE A 490 11.10 27.90 14.62
CA PHE A 490 11.19 26.49 14.99
C PHE A 490 12.38 25.80 14.29
N THR A 491 13.00 24.86 14.97
CA THR A 491 14.14 24.08 14.47
C THR A 491 13.95 22.59 14.73
N GLY A 492 14.83 21.77 14.15
CA GLY A 492 14.84 20.32 14.39
C GLY A 492 13.52 19.63 14.08
N ARG A 493 13.12 18.70 14.96
CA ARG A 493 11.92 17.86 14.81
C ARG A 493 10.63 18.69 14.77
N LYS A 494 10.55 19.74 15.59
CA LYS A 494 9.37 20.62 15.68
C LYS A 494 9.04 21.25 14.32
N ARG A 495 10.06 21.81 13.65
CA ARG A 495 9.91 22.38 12.30
C ARG A 495 9.56 21.31 11.26
N GLU A 496 10.25 20.17 11.28
CA GLU A 496 9.98 19.08 10.33
C GLU A 496 8.52 18.64 10.43
N TYR A 497 8.07 18.32 11.64
CA TYR A 497 6.70 17.88 11.90
C TYR A 497 5.69 18.93 11.42
N LEU A 498 5.88 20.22 11.76
CA LEU A 498 4.99 21.29 11.30
C LEU A 498 4.93 21.37 9.76
N THR A 499 6.08 21.42 9.08
CA THR A 499 6.12 21.49 7.61
C THR A 499 5.51 20.25 6.95
N GLN A 500 5.67 19.07 7.56
CA GLN A 500 5.08 17.82 7.09
C GLN A 500 3.55 17.84 7.21
N GLN A 501 3.02 18.16 8.39
CA GLN A 501 1.56 18.19 8.61
C GLN A 501 0.88 19.26 7.74
N LEU A 502 1.48 20.45 7.65
CA LEU A 502 0.99 21.52 6.78
C LEU A 502 1.05 21.11 5.30
N GLY A 503 2.14 20.46 4.89
CA GLY A 503 2.30 19.90 3.55
C GLY A 503 1.24 18.84 3.26
N TYR A 504 0.95 17.93 4.18
CA TYR A 504 -0.07 16.90 4.00
C TYR A 504 -1.48 17.49 3.84
N LEU A 505 -1.85 18.48 4.66
CA LEU A 505 -3.13 19.20 4.51
C LEU A 505 -3.25 19.83 3.12
N VAL A 506 -2.22 20.56 2.67
CA VAL A 506 -2.20 21.21 1.35
C VAL A 506 -2.17 20.19 0.20
N GLY A 507 -1.44 19.09 0.35
CA GLY A 507 -1.36 18.01 -0.63
C GLY A 507 -2.71 17.30 -0.81
N ASN A 508 -3.46 17.12 0.28
CA ASN A 508 -4.81 16.56 0.24
C ASN A 508 -5.81 17.51 -0.42
N ASP A 509 -5.79 18.80 -0.07
CA ASP A 509 -6.62 19.81 -0.75
C ASP A 509 -6.31 19.88 -2.26
N LEU A 510 -5.03 19.75 -2.63
CA LEU A 510 -4.60 19.72 -4.03
C LEU A 510 -5.12 18.48 -4.76
N TYR A 511 -5.10 17.32 -4.12
CA TYR A 511 -5.68 16.09 -4.66
C TYR A 511 -7.19 16.22 -4.84
N ASP A 512 -7.91 16.68 -3.82
CA ASP A 512 -9.35 16.85 -3.85
C ASP A 512 -9.75 17.84 -4.97
N SER A 513 -9.01 18.96 -5.11
CA SER A 513 -9.19 19.92 -6.21
C SER A 513 -8.93 19.32 -7.59
N TYR A 514 -8.00 18.37 -7.72
CA TYR A 514 -7.77 17.62 -8.96
C TYR A 514 -8.91 16.66 -9.26
N ILE A 515 -9.38 15.90 -8.26
CA ILE A 515 -10.52 14.98 -8.39
C ILE A 515 -11.79 15.72 -8.79
N GLU A 516 -12.03 16.91 -8.22
CA GLU A 516 -13.14 17.79 -8.58
C GLU A 516 -12.96 18.45 -9.96
N GLY A 517 -11.72 18.59 -10.42
CA GLY A 517 -11.38 19.17 -11.72
C GLY A 517 -11.16 20.68 -11.69
N ARG A 518 -11.07 21.28 -10.50
CA ARG A 518 -10.61 22.66 -10.32
C ARG A 518 -9.14 22.81 -10.71
N VAL A 519 -8.33 21.76 -10.50
CA VAL A 519 -6.92 21.71 -10.86
C VAL A 519 -6.68 20.62 -11.93
N GLY A 520 -6.10 21.00 -13.06
CA GLY A 520 -5.77 20.07 -14.15
C GLY A 520 -4.30 19.60 -14.14
N PRO A 521 -3.96 18.52 -14.87
CA PRO A 521 -2.59 17.99 -14.95
C PRO A 521 -1.54 19.03 -15.37
N ALA A 522 -1.88 20.01 -16.22
CA ALA A 522 -0.95 21.06 -16.63
C ALA A 522 -0.54 21.99 -15.48
N VAL A 523 -1.44 22.26 -14.53
CA VAL A 523 -1.13 23.04 -13.31
C VAL A 523 -0.23 22.22 -12.40
N LEU A 524 -0.55 20.94 -12.21
CA LEU A 524 0.22 20.01 -11.39
C LEU A 524 1.64 19.84 -11.93
N ARG A 525 1.78 19.66 -13.25
CA ARG A 525 3.06 19.60 -13.95
C ARG A 525 3.90 20.85 -13.65
N ARG A 526 3.31 22.06 -13.75
CA ARG A 526 4.02 23.29 -13.42
C ARG A 526 4.52 23.32 -11.97
N LEU A 527 3.72 22.86 -11.02
CA LEU A 527 4.13 22.81 -9.61
C LEU A 527 5.34 21.88 -9.38
N PHE A 528 5.36 20.70 -10.03
CA PHE A 528 6.51 19.78 -9.96
C PHE A 528 7.78 20.38 -10.57
N LEU A 529 7.64 21.26 -11.57
CA LEU A 529 8.72 21.94 -12.28
C LEU A 529 9.18 23.25 -11.63
N THR A 530 8.46 23.77 -10.63
CA THR A 530 8.80 25.05 -10.00
C THR A 530 10.14 24.97 -9.29
N HIS A 531 11.07 25.87 -9.64
CA HIS A 531 12.35 26.04 -8.96
C HIS A 531 12.16 26.80 -7.63
N LEU A 532 12.20 26.07 -6.51
CA LEU A 532 11.96 26.62 -5.16
C LEU A 532 13.23 27.17 -4.49
N GLU A 533 14.38 27.01 -5.15
CA GLU A 533 15.69 27.46 -4.67
C GLU A 533 15.98 28.94 -4.95
N GLU A 534 15.22 29.58 -5.83
CA GLU A 534 15.34 31.02 -6.08
C GLU A 534 14.82 31.83 -4.89
N PRO A 535 15.44 32.99 -4.56
CA PRO A 535 15.00 33.83 -3.44
C PRO A 535 13.51 34.20 -3.52
N ASN A 536 12.77 34.04 -2.42
CA ASN A 536 11.32 34.25 -2.29
C ASN A 536 10.40 33.32 -3.12
N ALA A 537 10.93 32.53 -4.06
CA ALA A 537 10.11 31.72 -4.95
C ALA A 537 9.25 30.69 -4.21
N ALA A 538 9.78 30.07 -3.16
CA ALA A 538 9.05 29.09 -2.35
C ALA A 538 7.85 29.72 -1.62
N ARG A 539 8.03 30.90 -1.03
CA ARG A 539 6.95 31.66 -0.38
C ARG A 539 5.85 32.03 -1.39
N GLU A 540 6.23 32.55 -2.55
CA GLU A 540 5.28 32.96 -3.59
C GLU A 540 4.52 31.77 -4.16
N ALA A 541 5.21 30.66 -4.42
CA ALA A 541 4.60 29.41 -4.86
C ALA A 541 3.57 28.90 -3.83
N TYR A 542 3.90 28.94 -2.54
CA TYR A 542 2.99 28.53 -1.47
C TYR A 542 1.75 29.43 -1.39
N ALA A 543 1.94 30.75 -1.46
CA ALA A 543 0.83 31.70 -1.45
C ALA A 543 -0.09 31.53 -2.67
N SER A 544 0.50 31.34 -3.86
CA SER A 544 -0.22 31.05 -5.10
C SER A 544 -1.01 29.74 -5.00
N LEU A 545 -0.39 28.68 -4.48
CA LEU A 545 -1.05 27.39 -4.27
C LEU A 545 -2.24 27.53 -3.31
N ASN A 546 -2.05 28.12 -2.13
CA ASN A 546 -3.12 28.36 -1.17
C ASN A 546 -4.25 29.22 -1.74
N SER A 547 -3.94 30.21 -2.58
CA SER A 547 -4.97 31.03 -3.22
C SER A 547 -5.85 30.24 -4.20
N ARG A 548 -5.28 29.23 -4.86
CA ARG A 548 -5.97 28.39 -5.86
C ARG A 548 -6.81 27.28 -5.26
N LEU A 549 -6.46 26.84 -4.05
CA LEU A 549 -7.18 25.77 -3.34
C LEU A 549 -8.45 26.28 -2.63
N ARG A 550 -8.59 27.61 -2.53
CA ARG A 550 -9.78 28.29 -1.99
C ARG A 550 -11.03 28.09 -2.83
#